data_AF-A4AKC0-F1
#
_entry.id   AF-A4AKC0-F1
#
_cell.length_a   1.000
_cell.length_b   1.000
_cell.length_c   1.000
_cell.angle_alpha   90.00
_cell.angle_beta   90.00
_cell.angle_gamma   90.00
#
_symmetry.space_group_name_H-M   'P 1'
#
loop_
_entity.id
_entity.type
_entity.pdbx_description
1 polymer ?
#
loop_
_entity_poly.entity_id
_entity_poly.type
_entity_poly.pdbx_seq_one_letter_code
_entity_poly.pdbx_strand_id
1 'polypeptide(L)' 'MVHNSTAILNNWGSEGWELVQVGTGPEGGPVAYFKRIKEENN' A
#
# COMPACT_ATOMS: atom_id res chain seq x y z
N MET A 1 2.79 17.56 -11.96
CA MET A 1 2.39 16.22 -12.43
C MET A 1 3.51 15.26 -12.02
N VAL A 2 3.17 14.11 -11.42
CA VAL A 2 4.06 13.17 -10.68
C VAL A 2 4.48 13.68 -9.29
N HIS A 3 4.64 12.74 -8.34
CA HIS A 3 4.76 12.86 -6.87
C HIS A 3 3.44 12.80 -6.08
N ASN A 4 2.62 11.77 -6.32
CA ASN A 4 1.50 11.41 -5.43
C ASN A 4 1.56 9.95 -4.95
N SER A 5 2.63 9.20 -5.23
CA SER A 5 2.79 7.83 -4.73
C SER A 5 2.68 7.78 -3.21
N THR A 6 3.35 8.72 -2.53
CA THR A 6 3.28 8.87 -1.07
C THR A 6 1.85 9.12 -0.59
N ALA A 7 1.06 9.93 -1.29
CA ALA A 7 -0.33 10.19 -0.89
C ALA A 7 -1.23 8.95 -1.05
N ILE A 8 -1.04 8.17 -2.11
CA ILE A 8 -1.78 6.93 -2.35
C ILE A 8 -1.46 5.90 -1.25
N LEU A 9 -0.19 5.72 -0.89
CA LEU A 9 0.22 4.81 0.17
C LEU A 9 -0.35 5.21 1.54
N ASN A 10 -0.39 6.52 1.84
CA ASN A 10 -0.98 7.03 3.08
C ASN A 10 -2.50 6.78 3.16
N ASN A 11 -3.23 6.90 2.05
CA ASN A 11 -4.68 6.60 2.03
C ASN A 11 -4.95 5.13 2.41
N TRP A 12 -4.15 4.19 1.90
CA TRP A 12 -4.34 2.77 2.18
C TRP A 12 -4.02 2.45 3.65
N GLY A 13 -3.01 3.12 4.22
CA GLY A 13 -2.72 3.09 5.65
C GLY A 13 -3.92 3.50 6.51
N SER A 14 -4.64 4.56 6.13
CA SER A 14 -5.86 5.01 6.82
C SER A 14 -7.04 4.04 6.66
N GLU A 15 -7.11 3.28 5.57
CA GLU A 15 -8.13 2.23 5.36
C GLU A 15 -7.87 0.94 6.17
N GLY A 16 -6.88 0.94 7.06
CA GLY A 16 -6.55 -0.22 7.90
C GLY A 16 -5.65 -1.25 7.23
N TRP A 17 -4.98 -0.86 6.14
CA TRP A 17 -3.98 -1.69 5.49
C TRP A 17 -2.60 -1.39 6.05
N GLU A 18 -1.90 -2.41 6.54
CA GLU A 18 -0.55 -2.26 7.05
C GLU A 18 0.47 -2.45 5.92
N LEU A 19 1.37 -1.48 5.73
CA LEU A 19 2.42 -1.55 4.71
C LEU A 19 3.47 -2.59 5.11
N VAL A 20 3.60 -3.66 4.32
CA VAL A 20 4.53 -4.77 4.58
C VAL A 20 5.86 -4.55 3.84
N GLN A 21 5.81 -4.08 2.60
CA GLN A 21 6.99 -3.92 1.78
C GLN A 21 6.77 -2.89 0.66
N VAL A 22 7.81 -2.12 0.34
CA VAL A 22 7.87 -1.28 -0.86
C VAL A 22 9.05 -1.74 -1.71
N GLY A 23 8.85 -1.93 -3.00
CA GLY A 23 9.87 -2.36 -3.93
C GLY A 23 9.65 -1.82 -5.34
N THR A 24 10.53 -2.20 -6.25
CA THR A 24 10.43 -1.83 -7.67
C THR A 24 9.95 -3.06 -8.44
N GLY A 25 8.85 -2.92 -9.17
CA GLY A 25 8.31 -3.99 -10.01
C GLY A 25 9.25 -4.30 -11.19
N PRO A 26 9.06 -5.46 -11.85
CA PRO A 26 9.87 -5.87 -13.00
C PRO A 26 9.79 -4.89 -14.18
N GLU A 27 8.72 -4.08 -14.26
CA GLU A 27 8.54 -3.02 -15.26
C GLU A 27 9.08 -1.64 -14.80
N GLY A 28 9.78 -1.56 -13.66
CA GLY A 28 10.41 -0.33 -13.17
C GLY A 28 9.51 0.62 -12.37
N GLY A 29 8.23 0.27 -12.15
CA GLY A 29 7.29 1.06 -11.35
C GLY A 29 7.40 0.79 -9.84
N PRO A 30 7.08 1.77 -8.96
CA PRO A 30 7.03 1.55 -7.51
C PRO A 30 5.82 0.68 -7.14
N VAL A 31 6.07 -0.43 -6.43
CA VAL A 31 5.07 -1.37 -5.96
C VAL A 31 5.10 -1.41 -4.43
N ALA A 32 3.93 -1.36 -3.80
CA ALA A 32 3.80 -1.51 -2.36
C ALA A 32 2.82 -2.63 -2.02
N TYR A 33 3.24 -3.51 -1.11
CA TYR A 33 2.46 -4.64 -0.62
C TYR A 33 1.88 -4.28 0.74
N PHE A 34 0.58 -4.48 0.89
CA PHE A 34 -0.13 -4.23 2.13
C PHE A 34 -0.88 -5.47 2.61
N LYS A 35 -1.02 -5.61 3.93
CA LYS A 35 -1.80 -6.67 4.57
C LYS A 35 -3.01 -6.05 5.26
N ARG A 36 -4.20 -6.56 4.95
CA ARG A 36 -5.44 -6.24 5.68
C ARG A 36 -5.72 -7.33 6.70
N ILE A 37 -6.04 -6.92 7.92
CA ILE A 37 -6.55 -7.85 8.94
C ILE A 37 -7.94 -8.28 8.47
N LYS A 38 -8.20 -9.60 8.35
CA LYS A 38 -9.57 -10.05 8.14
C LYS A 38 -10.34 -9.74 9.41
N GLU A 39 -11.41 -8.96 9.29
CA GLU A 39 -12.38 -8.82 10.36
C GLU A 39 -12.98 -10.21 10.59
N GLU A 40 -12.58 -10.84 11.69
CA GLU A 40 -13.20 -12.06 12.19
C GLU A 40 -14.61 -11.68 12.64
N ASN A 41 -15.57 -11.88 11.75
CA ASN A 41 -16.98 -11.68 12.03
C ASN A 41 -17.42 -12.81 12.97
N ASN A 42 -17.49 -12.51 14.26
CA ASN A 42 -17.95 -13.40 15.34
C ASN A 42 -19.47 -13.37 15.49
#